data_AF-S4R2Z9-F1
#
_entry.id   AF-S4R2Z9-F1
#
_cell.length_a   1.000
_cell.length_b   1.000
_cell.length_c   1.000
_cell.angle_alpha   90.00
_cell.angle_beta   90.00
_cell.angle_gamma   90.00
#
_symmetry.space_group_name_H-M   'P 1'
#
loop_
_entity.id
_entity.type
_entity.pdbx_description
1 polymer ?
#
loop_
_entity_poly.entity_id
_entity_poly.type
_entity_poly.pdbx_seq_one_letter_code
_entity_poly.pdbx_strand_id
1 'polypeptide(L)' 'MCPTCKEPFPKSDMETHMAAEHCQVTCKCNKKLEKRLLKKHEETECPLRLAVCQHCDLELSILKLKEHEDYC' A
#
# COMPACT_ATOMS: atom_id res chain seq x y z
N MET A 1 -15.25 6.94 19.94
CA MET A 1 -13.86 6.93 19.46
C MET A 1 -13.59 5.61 18.78
N CYS A 2 -12.94 5.64 17.62
CA CYS A 2 -12.56 4.46 16.85
C CYS A 2 -11.51 3.63 17.62
N PRO A 3 -11.63 2.30 17.72
CA PRO A 3 -10.67 1.47 18.44
C PRO A 3 -9.28 1.46 17.80
N THR A 4 -9.21 1.66 16.48
CA THR A 4 -8.01 1.52 15.65
C THR A 4 -7.21 2.82 15.49
N CYS A 5 -7.85 3.91 15.07
CA CYS A 5 -7.18 5.21 14.92
C CYS A 5 -7.39 6.15 16.12
N LYS A 6 -8.20 5.77 17.11
CA LYS A 6 -8.56 6.59 18.28
C LYS A 6 -9.28 7.91 17.98
N GLU A 7 -9.69 8.13 16.74
CA GLU A 7 -10.41 9.34 16.34
C GLU A 7 -11.89 9.32 16.78
N PRO A 8 -12.47 10.47 17.13
CA PRO A 8 -13.86 10.57 17.55
C PRO A 8 -14.80 10.53 16.34
N PHE A 9 -15.47 9.39 16.12
CA PHE A 9 -16.55 9.26 15.14
C PHE A 9 -17.91 9.07 15.82
N PRO A 10 -19.00 9.58 15.23
CA PRO A 10 -20.37 9.24 15.60
C PRO A 10 -20.61 7.73 15.51
N LYS A 11 -21.55 7.19 16.30
CA LYS A 11 -21.92 5.77 16.20
C LYS A 11 -22.52 5.41 14.83
N SER A 12 -23.28 6.33 14.23
CA SER A 12 -23.86 6.20 12.89
C SER A 12 -22.80 5.96 11.82
N ASP A 13 -21.69 6.68 11.91
CA ASP A 13 -20.64 6.69 10.89
C ASP A 13 -19.49 5.72 11.21
N MET A 14 -19.47 5.13 12.42
CA MET A 14 -18.41 4.22 12.85
C MET A 14 -18.31 3.00 11.92
N GLU A 15 -19.45 2.41 11.55
CA GLU A 15 -19.48 1.25 10.64
C GLU A 15 -18.96 1.64 9.25
N THR A 16 -19.41 2.77 8.72
CA THR A 16 -18.94 3.30 7.43
C THR A 16 -17.45 3.62 7.46
N HIS A 17 -16.95 4.24 8.51
CA HIS A 17 -15.53 4.53 8.72
C HIS A 17 -14.71 3.23 8.79
N MET A 18 -15.17 2.21 9.53
CA MET A 18 -14.51 0.91 9.58
C MET A 18 -14.44 0.26 8.19
N ALA A 19 -15.54 0.29 7.44
CA ALA A 19 -15.61 -0.29 6.09
C ALA A 19 -14.82 0.53 5.03
N ALA A 20 -14.74 1.84 5.18
CA ALA A 20 -14.06 2.72 4.23
C ALA A 20 -12.55 2.81 4.49
N GLU A 21 -12.14 2.93 5.75
CA GLU A 21 -10.76 3.26 6.14
C GLU A 21 -10.01 2.04 6.68
N HIS A 22 -10.66 1.24 7.53
CA HIS A 22 -10.03 0.14 8.26
C HIS A 22 -10.31 -1.26 7.69
N CYS A 23 -10.99 -1.34 6.54
CA CYS A 23 -11.26 -2.60 5.89
C CYS A 23 -9.95 -3.28 5.48
N GLN A 24 -9.84 -4.59 5.74
CA GLN A 24 -8.68 -5.37 5.29
C GLN A 24 -8.73 -5.56 3.78
N VAL A 25 -7.67 -5.09 3.13
CA VAL A 25 -7.46 -5.25 1.70
C VAL A 25 -6.13 -5.97 1.46
N THR A 26 -6.08 -6.74 0.38
CA THR A 26 -4.87 -7.43 -0.04
C THR A 26 -4.20 -6.62 -1.14
N CYS A 27 -2.98 -6.16 -0.91
CA CYS A 27 -2.19 -5.51 -1.95
C CYS A 27 -1.72 -6.54 -2.99
N LYS A 28 -1.35 -6.06 -4.19
CA LYS A 28 -0.74 -6.85 -5.26
C LYS A 28 0.49 -7.64 -4.80
N CYS A 29 1.19 -7.14 -3.78
CA CYS A 29 2.33 -7.83 -3.14
C CYS A 29 1.93 -8.96 -2.18
N ASN A 30 0.65 -9.37 -2.14
CA ASN A 30 0.07 -10.35 -1.21
C ASN A 30 0.09 -9.95 0.27
N LYS A 31 0.46 -8.71 0.61
CA LYS A 31 0.38 -8.19 1.97
C LYS A 31 -1.07 -7.77 2.30
N LYS A 32 -1.56 -8.15 3.47
CA LYS A 32 -2.84 -7.67 4.02
C LYS A 32 -2.61 -6.42 4.85
N LEU A 33 -3.37 -5.36 4.58
CA LEU A 33 -3.29 -4.09 5.29
C LEU A 33 -4.64 -3.37 5.23
N GLU A 34 -4.77 -2.33 6.03
CA GLU A 34 -5.97 -1.50 6.05
C GLU A 34 -6.06 -0.67 4.78
N LYS A 35 -7.28 -0.43 4.29
CA LYS A 35 -7.54 0.36 3.09
C LYS A 35 -6.90 1.75 3.13
N ARG A 36 -6.95 2.43 4.28
CA ARG A 36 -6.27 3.73 4.49
C ARG A 36 -4.75 3.65 4.32
N LEU A 37 -4.15 2.52 4.69
CA LEU A 37 -2.71 2.30 4.60
C LEU A 37 -2.29 1.79 3.22
N LEU A 38 -3.21 1.17 2.48
CA LEU A 38 -2.95 0.62 1.15
C LEU A 38 -2.38 1.69 0.21
N LYS A 39 -2.98 2.88 0.19
CA LYS A 39 -2.53 3.98 -0.67
C LYS A 39 -1.08 4.37 -0.39
N LYS A 40 -0.77 4.65 0.89
CA LYS A 40 0.60 4.97 1.34
C LYS A 40 1.57 3.82 1.04
N HIS A 41 1.14 2.58 1.24
CA HIS A 41 1.93 1.40 0.95
C HIS A 41 2.27 1.33 -0.55
N GLU A 42 1.29 1.40 -1.45
CA GLU A 42 1.53 1.37 -2.89
C GLU A 42 2.45 2.49 -3.38
N GLU A 43 2.36 3.67 -2.77
CA GLU A 43 3.20 4.82 -3.12
C GLU A 43 4.63 4.74 -2.58
N THR A 44 4.85 4.17 -1.39
CA THR A 44 6.14 4.31 -0.68
C THR A 44 6.76 3.01 -0.16
N GLU A 45 5.96 2.02 0.22
CA GLU A 45 6.45 0.81 0.91
C GLU A 45 6.30 -0.48 0.11
N CYS A 46 5.53 -0.46 -0.97
CA CYS A 46 5.19 -1.66 -1.71
C CYS A 46 6.43 -2.16 -2.46
N PRO A 47 6.90 -3.40 -2.21
CA PRO A 47 8.03 -3.97 -2.93
C PRO A 47 7.70 -4.24 -4.40
N LEU A 48 6.41 -4.29 -4.73
CA LEU A 48 5.92 -4.38 -6.11
C LEU A 48 5.61 -3.03 -6.74
N ARG A 49 5.87 -1.90 -6.06
CA ARG A 49 5.78 -0.57 -6.66
C ARG A 49 6.66 -0.52 -7.92
N LEU A 50 6.14 0.07 -8.97
CA LEU A 50 6.88 0.26 -10.21
C LEU A 50 7.95 1.34 -10.01
N ALA A 51 9.16 1.01 -10.40
CA ALA A 51 10.31 1.90 -10.42
C ALA A 51 11.01 1.73 -11.77
N VAL A 52 11.55 2.83 -12.26
CA VAL A 52 12.23 2.90 -13.55
C VAL A 52 13.71 2.67 -13.31
N CYS A 53 14.31 1.79 -14.11
CA CYS A 53 15.75 1.58 -14.10
C CYS A 53 16.46 2.85 -14.57
N GLN A 54 17.49 3.28 -13.83
CA GLN A 54 18.26 4.47 -14.19
C GLN A 54 19.23 4.26 -15.37
N HIS A 55 19.46 3.01 -15.76
CA HIS A 55 20.41 2.65 -16.81
C HIS A 55 19.74 2.43 -18.17
N CYS A 56 18.50 1.93 -18.20
CA CYS A 56 17.81 1.55 -19.43
C CYS A 56 16.35 2.02 -19.52
N ASP A 57 15.90 2.85 -18.57
CA ASP A 57 14.52 3.38 -18.48
C ASP A 57 13.42 2.30 -18.43
N LEU A 58 13.77 1.07 -18.08
CA LEU A 58 12.81 -0.04 -17.97
C LEU A 58 11.97 0.06 -16.69
N GLU A 59 10.65 0.03 -16.83
CA GLU A 59 9.71 0.04 -15.71
C GLU A 59 9.49 -1.37 -15.16
N LEU A 60 9.91 -1.61 -13.91
CA LEU A 60 9.80 -2.89 -13.23
C LEU A 60 9.35 -2.69 -11.78
N SER A 61 8.81 -3.75 -11.15
CA SER A 61 8.62 -3.72 -9.70
C SER A 61 9.97 -3.56 -8.99
N ILE A 62 10.05 -2.81 -7.89
CA ILE A 62 11.29 -2.65 -7.11
C ILE A 62 11.97 -4.00 -6.82
N LEU A 63 11.20 -5.03 -6.51
CA LEU A 63 11.73 -6.36 -6.26
C LEU A 63 12.51 -6.92 -7.47
N LYS A 64 11.96 -6.78 -8.68
CA LYS A 64 12.62 -7.22 -9.92
C LYS A 64 13.68 -6.24 -10.38
N LEU A 65 13.52 -4.95 -10.09
CA LEU A 65 14.47 -3.91 -10.44
C LEU A 65 15.82 -4.19 -9.80
N LYS A 66 15.84 -4.60 -8.52
CA LYS A 66 17.08 -4.98 -7.83
C LYS A 66 17.81 -6.14 -8.49
N GLU A 67 17.07 -7.15 -8.94
CA GLU A 67 17.67 -8.27 -9.68
C GLU A 67 18.17 -7.81 -11.05
N HIS A 68 17.45 -6.87 -11.68
CA HIS A 68 17.82 -6.30 -12.96
C HIS A 68 19.05 -5.40 -12.92
N GLU A 69 19.18 -4.53 -11.91
CA GLU A 69 20.29 -3.60 -11.75
C GLU A 69 21.66 -4.29 -11.66
N ASP A 70 21.72 -5.56 -11.26
CA ASP A 70 22.96 -6.35 -11.22
C ASP A 70 23.50 -6.69 -12.62
N TYR A 71 22.61 -6.83 -13.62
CA TYR A 71 22.96 -7.19 -14.99
C TYR A 71 22.59 -6.14 -16.05
N CYS A 72 22.05 -4.99 -15.64
CA CYS A 72 21.53 -3.96 -16.54
C CYS A 72 22.62 -3.32 -17.40
#